data_AF-A0A935LHT9-F1
#
_entry.id   AF-A0A935LHT9-F1
#
_cell.length_a   1.000
_cell.length_b   1.000
_cell.length_c   1.000
_cell.angle_alpha   90.00
_cell.angle_beta   90.00
_cell.angle_gamma   90.00
#
_symmetry.space_group_name_H-M   'P 1'
#
loop_
_entity.id
_entity.type
_entity.pdbx_description
1 polymer ?
#
loop_
_entity_poly.entity_id
_entity_poly.type
_entity_poly.pdbx_seq_one_letter_code
_entity_poly.pdbx_strand_id
1 'polypeptide(L)'
;MNAFKFSAVALALASSFSASAMTSIADADLSQVSGQEGVSIVADLNINIGAFTYTDDGASVAFTDIGIKGMMIATIDVLTAATFVPAVNASVMAAGGYDAARAAAVVTAAGVATGWTGQDVVQFAFPVVGSGAVTADARLATPTITVASITTGHNGASFGGIVIKNLDLQGTKFWIYGHK
;
A
#
# COMPACT_ATOMS: atom_id res chain seq x y z
N MET A 1 -16.11 -77.50 -41.44
CA MET A 1 -14.86 -77.40 -40.66
C MET A 1 -14.72 -75.94 -40.23
N ASN A 2 -15.30 -75.54 -39.10
CA ASN A 2 -14.76 -75.59 -37.72
C ASN A 2 -13.52 -74.73 -37.49
N ALA A 3 -13.69 -73.63 -36.75
CA ALA A 3 -13.04 -73.37 -35.46
C ALA A 3 -13.68 -72.12 -34.81
N PHE A 4 -14.58 -72.25 -33.84
CA PHE A 4 -14.39 -72.41 -32.38
C PHE A 4 -14.37 -71.08 -31.60
N LYS A 5 -15.34 -70.97 -30.70
CA LYS A 5 -15.66 -69.90 -29.74
C LYS A 5 -14.73 -69.96 -28.52
N PHE A 6 -14.53 -68.84 -27.83
CA PHE A 6 -14.52 -68.81 -26.36
C PHE A 6 -15.13 -67.51 -25.83
N SER A 7 -15.93 -67.66 -24.78
CA SER A 7 -16.76 -66.68 -24.07
C SER A 7 -16.20 -66.50 -22.67
N ALA A 8 -16.24 -65.30 -22.09
CA ALA A 8 -16.41 -65.13 -20.65
C ALA A 8 -16.95 -63.73 -20.32
N VAL A 9 -18.18 -63.73 -19.82
CA VAL A 9 -18.89 -62.63 -19.17
C VAL A 9 -18.35 -62.45 -17.74
N ALA A 10 -18.12 -61.20 -17.33
CA ALA A 10 -18.23 -60.73 -15.94
C ALA A 10 -18.36 -59.18 -15.99
N LEU A 11 -19.57 -58.66 -16.04
CA LEU A 11 -20.37 -58.26 -14.87
C LEU A 11 -19.74 -57.11 -14.09
N ALA A 12 -20.27 -55.92 -14.37
CA ALA A 12 -20.61 -54.84 -13.44
C ALA A 12 -19.56 -54.43 -12.39
N LEU A 13 -19.17 -53.15 -12.40
CA LEU A 13 -19.50 -52.20 -11.34
C LEU A 13 -18.83 -50.85 -11.62
N ALA A 14 -19.62 -49.79 -11.44
CA ALA A 14 -19.20 -48.54 -10.81
C ALA A 14 -17.91 -47.89 -11.33
N SER A 15 -18.01 -46.86 -12.15
CA SER A 15 -18.02 -45.47 -11.66
C SER A 15 -16.85 -45.15 -10.71
N SER A 16 -16.10 -44.12 -11.11
CA SER A 16 -15.25 -43.27 -10.28
C SER A 16 -13.96 -43.89 -9.73
N PHE A 17 -12.85 -43.61 -10.42
CA PHE A 17 -11.69 -43.08 -9.71
C PHE A 17 -11.47 -41.65 -10.20
N SER A 18 -11.85 -40.72 -9.32
CA SER A 18 -11.54 -39.31 -9.40
C SER A 18 -10.04 -39.13 -9.55
N ALA A 19 -9.62 -38.69 -10.72
CA ALA A 19 -8.50 -37.78 -10.82
C ALA A 19 -9.06 -36.53 -11.49
N SER A 20 -9.71 -35.68 -10.70
CA SER A 20 -9.67 -34.24 -10.98
C SER A 20 -8.19 -33.87 -10.84
N ALA A 21 -7.42 -34.14 -11.88
CA ALA A 21 -6.09 -33.60 -12.03
C ALA A 21 -6.29 -32.10 -11.91
N MET A 22 -5.65 -31.48 -10.91
CA MET A 22 -5.40 -30.06 -10.96
C MET A 22 -4.84 -29.81 -12.36
N THR A 23 -5.62 -29.17 -13.23
CA THR A 23 -5.10 -28.75 -14.53
C THR A 23 -3.90 -27.89 -14.20
N SER A 24 -2.71 -28.34 -14.58
CA SER A 24 -1.50 -27.53 -14.40
C SER A 24 -1.77 -26.25 -15.18
N ILE A 25 -2.00 -25.18 -14.43
CA ILE A 25 -2.09 -23.85 -14.99
C ILE A 25 -0.77 -23.64 -15.74
N ALA A 26 -0.85 -23.36 -17.03
CA ALA A 26 0.34 -23.07 -17.82
C ALA A 26 0.94 -21.76 -17.29
N ASP A 27 2.27 -21.66 -17.22
CA ASP A 27 2.94 -20.42 -16.83
C ASP A 27 2.52 -19.23 -17.71
N ALA A 28 2.11 -19.51 -18.97
CA ALA A 28 1.51 -18.54 -19.87
C ALA A 28 0.13 -18.02 -19.41
N ASP A 29 -0.68 -18.83 -18.73
CA ASP A 29 -1.96 -18.41 -18.14
C ASP A 29 -1.74 -17.65 -16.82
N LEU A 30 -0.65 -17.93 -16.09
CA LEU A 30 -0.20 -17.11 -14.93
C LEU A 30 0.42 -15.78 -15.36
N SER A 31 1.14 -15.77 -16.48
CA SER A 31 1.60 -14.53 -17.13
C SER A 31 0.42 -13.69 -17.60
N GLN A 32 -0.75 -14.27 -17.83
CA GLN A 32 -1.98 -13.51 -18.11
C GLN A 32 -2.62 -12.91 -16.85
N VAL A 33 -2.32 -13.45 -15.66
CA VAL A 33 -2.61 -12.81 -14.36
C VAL A 33 -1.55 -11.73 -14.02
N SER A 34 -0.61 -11.43 -14.93
CA SER A 34 0.28 -10.26 -14.86
C SER A 34 -0.41 -8.94 -15.21
N GLY A 35 -1.74 -8.91 -15.38
CA GLY A 35 -2.50 -7.80 -15.96
C GLY A 35 -3.29 -6.91 -14.99
N GLN A 36 -3.06 -6.98 -13.68
CA GLN A 36 -3.52 -5.95 -12.74
C GLN A 36 -2.29 -5.31 -12.09
N GLU A 37 -1.53 -4.51 -12.84
CA GLU A 37 -0.41 -3.76 -12.27
C GLU A 37 -0.95 -2.78 -11.22
N GLY A 38 -0.71 -3.14 -9.96
CA GLY A 38 -1.02 -2.36 -8.77
C GLY A 38 -2.29 -2.76 -8.02
N VAL A 39 -2.21 -2.81 -6.69
CA VAL A 39 -3.37 -2.87 -5.78
C VAL A 39 -3.81 -1.44 -5.48
N SER A 40 -5.03 -1.08 -5.87
CA SER A 40 -5.63 0.20 -5.48
C SER A 40 -6.36 0.06 -4.15
N ILE A 41 -5.99 0.89 -3.19
CA ILE A 41 -6.63 1.01 -1.88
C ILE A 41 -7.38 2.33 -1.83
N VAL A 42 -8.69 2.24 -1.60
CA VAL A 42 -9.53 3.38 -1.24
C VAL A 42 -10.03 3.14 0.17
N ALA A 43 -9.67 4.03 1.09
CA ALA A 43 -10.07 3.95 2.49
C ALA A 43 -10.92 5.17 2.84
N ASP A 44 -12.11 4.94 3.39
CA ASP A 44 -12.86 5.97 4.14
C ASP A 44 -12.47 5.86 5.61
N LEU A 45 -11.77 6.88 6.09
CA LEU A 45 -11.29 6.93 7.46
C LEU A 45 -12.33 7.62 8.33
N ASN A 46 -12.79 6.93 9.37
CA ASN A 46 -13.56 7.50 10.47
C ASN A 46 -12.98 6.98 11.79
N ILE A 47 -11.87 7.59 12.21
CA ILE A 47 -11.14 7.21 13.41
C ILE A 47 -11.43 8.24 14.50
N ASN A 48 -11.84 7.74 15.67
CA ASN A 48 -12.10 8.53 16.86
C ASN A 48 -11.19 8.03 17.98
N ILE A 49 -10.35 8.91 18.51
CA ILE A 49 -9.54 8.63 19.69
C ILE A 49 -10.02 9.58 20.79
N GLY A 50 -10.53 9.01 21.89
CA GLY A 50 -11.09 9.80 23.00
C GLY A 50 -10.05 10.70 23.67
N ALA A 51 -8.86 10.17 23.95
CA ALA A 51 -7.74 10.97 24.42
C ALA A 51 -6.38 10.32 24.11
N PHE A 52 -5.39 11.13 23.77
CA PHE A 52 -3.97 10.80 23.92
C PHE A 52 -3.44 11.58 25.13
N THR A 53 -2.94 10.88 26.14
CA THR A 53 -2.40 11.50 27.37
C THR A 53 -0.95 11.11 27.52
N TYR A 54 -0.07 12.11 27.52
CA TYR A 54 1.31 11.97 27.94
C TYR A 54 1.43 12.40 29.40
N THR A 55 2.09 11.58 30.22
CA THR A 55 2.35 11.87 31.63
C THR A 55 3.82 11.64 31.91
N ASP A 56 4.46 12.62 32.52
CA ASP A 56 5.87 12.58 32.94
C ASP A 56 6.00 13.21 34.33
N ASP A 57 6.56 12.46 35.27
CA ASP A 57 6.80 12.88 36.66
C ASP A 57 5.66 13.71 37.31
N GLY A 58 4.41 13.29 37.08
CA GLY A 58 3.21 13.91 37.67
C GLY A 58 2.65 15.12 36.91
N ALA A 59 3.35 15.60 35.88
CA ALA A 59 2.80 16.51 34.90
C ALA A 59 2.18 15.73 33.74
N SER A 60 1.03 16.17 33.24
CA SER A 60 0.39 15.53 32.10
C SER A 60 0.00 16.55 31.05
N VAL A 61 -0.02 16.11 29.79
CA VAL A 61 -0.66 16.80 28.68
C VAL A 61 -1.64 15.82 28.05
N ALA A 62 -2.90 16.22 27.93
CA ALA A 62 -3.94 15.43 27.29
C ALA A 62 -4.43 16.13 26.02
N PHE A 63 -4.59 15.35 24.95
CA PHE A 63 -5.18 15.75 23.68
C PHE A 63 -6.51 15.00 23.58
N THR A 64 -7.64 15.70 23.68
CA THR A 64 -8.96 15.05 23.74
C THR A 64 -9.72 15.17 22.42
N ASP A 65 -10.60 14.21 22.20
CA ASP A 65 -11.55 14.16 21.08
C ASP A 65 -10.85 14.31 19.74
N ILE A 66 -9.87 13.43 19.50
CA ILE A 66 -9.09 13.42 18.27
C ILE A 66 -9.90 12.71 17.20
N GLY A 67 -10.17 13.41 16.09
CA GLY A 67 -10.87 12.86 14.93
C GLY A 67 -9.98 12.86 13.70
N ILE A 68 -9.89 11.72 13.02
CA ILE A 68 -9.32 11.60 11.67
C ILE A 68 -10.44 11.17 10.74
N LYS A 69 -10.84 12.07 9.85
CA LYS A 69 -11.97 11.86 8.92
C LYS A 69 -11.60 12.16 7.49
N GLY A 70 -12.05 11.35 6.55
CA GLY A 70 -11.91 11.60 5.11
C GLY A 70 -11.41 10.37 4.35
N MET A 71 -11.42 10.49 3.03
CA MET A 71 -10.97 9.47 2.09
C MET A 71 -9.47 9.57 1.81
N MET A 72 -8.81 8.43 1.79
CA MET A 72 -7.43 8.25 1.34
C MET A 72 -7.41 7.30 0.15
N ILE A 73 -6.68 7.67 -0.91
CA ILE A 73 -6.44 6.84 -2.09
C ILE A 73 -4.95 6.54 -2.14
N ALA A 74 -4.60 5.27 -2.15
CA ALA A 74 -3.23 4.79 -2.29
C ALA A 74 -3.15 3.67 -3.32
N THR A 75 -2.06 3.61 -4.06
CA THR A 75 -1.73 2.50 -4.95
C THR A 75 -0.49 1.80 -4.42
N ILE A 76 -0.54 0.47 -4.36
CA ILE A 76 0.60 -0.37 -4.02
C ILE A 76 1.06 -1.06 -5.28
N ASP A 77 2.35 -1.00 -5.56
CA ASP A 77 2.93 -1.66 -6.72
C ASP A 77 4.31 -2.26 -6.40
N VAL A 78 4.71 -3.29 -7.11
CA VAL A 78 6.06 -3.87 -7.01
C VAL A 78 6.88 -3.35 -8.18
N LEU A 79 7.87 -2.52 -7.88
CA LEU A 79 8.74 -1.92 -8.88
C LEU A 79 10.07 -2.67 -8.94
N THR A 80 10.48 -2.98 -10.15
CA THR A 80 11.84 -3.44 -10.40
C THR A 80 12.84 -2.33 -10.13
N ALA A 81 14.11 -2.67 -9.88
CA ALA A 81 15.16 -1.66 -9.73
C ALA A 81 15.27 -0.71 -10.93
N ALA A 82 14.99 -1.20 -12.14
CA ALA A 82 15.02 -0.41 -13.37
C ALA A 82 13.94 0.67 -13.44
N THR A 83 12.76 0.44 -12.84
CA THR A 83 11.68 1.42 -12.75
C THR A 83 11.76 2.28 -11.48
N PHE A 84 12.25 1.70 -10.39
CA PHE A 84 12.45 2.40 -9.11
C PHE A 84 13.49 3.52 -9.19
N VAL A 85 14.70 3.25 -9.71
CA VAL A 85 15.82 4.22 -9.69
C VAL A 85 15.48 5.53 -10.42
N PRO A 86 14.92 5.51 -11.64
CA PRO A 86 14.50 6.74 -12.31
C PRO A 86 13.39 7.47 -11.56
N ALA A 87 12.43 6.74 -10.97
CA ALA A 87 11.31 7.32 -10.24
C ALA A 87 11.76 8.07 -8.97
N VAL A 88 12.62 7.44 -8.15
CA VAL A 88 13.12 8.09 -6.93
C VAL A 88 14.06 9.26 -7.26
N ASN A 89 14.87 9.16 -8.32
CA ASN A 89 15.69 10.29 -8.79
C ASN A 89 14.80 11.48 -9.19
N ALA A 90 13.73 11.24 -9.95
CA ALA A 90 12.78 12.28 -10.34
C ALA A 90 12.11 12.93 -9.10
N SER A 91 11.73 12.12 -8.09
CA SER A 91 11.19 12.63 -6.83
C SER A 91 12.20 13.50 -6.07
N VAL A 92 13.47 13.08 -5.99
CA VAL A 92 14.54 13.85 -5.32
C VAL A 92 14.86 15.15 -6.06
N MET A 93 14.85 15.15 -7.39
CA MET A 93 14.99 16.37 -8.20
C MET A 93 13.85 17.35 -7.91
N ALA A 94 12.60 16.87 -7.92
CA ALA A 94 11.42 17.70 -7.71
C ALA A 94 11.34 18.27 -6.28
N ALA A 95 11.64 17.45 -5.27
CA ALA A 95 11.56 17.86 -3.87
C ALA A 95 12.76 18.70 -3.42
N GLY A 96 13.96 18.36 -3.90
CA GLY A 96 15.22 19.00 -3.50
C GLY A 96 15.68 20.15 -4.40
N GLY A 97 15.02 20.37 -5.55
CA GLY A 97 15.47 21.34 -6.55
C GLY A 97 16.85 21.01 -7.15
N TYR A 98 17.24 19.73 -7.12
CA TYR A 98 18.54 19.27 -7.57
C TYR A 98 18.56 18.99 -9.08
N ASP A 99 19.74 19.14 -9.70
CA ASP A 99 19.98 18.56 -11.02
C ASP A 99 20.03 17.02 -10.96
N ALA A 100 20.01 16.38 -12.13
CA ALA A 100 19.96 14.93 -12.23
C ALA A 100 21.18 14.23 -11.61
N ALA A 101 22.37 14.83 -11.71
CA ALA A 101 23.60 14.24 -11.18
C ALA A 101 23.60 14.27 -9.64
N ARG A 102 23.16 15.40 -9.06
CA ARG A 102 23.06 15.55 -7.62
C ARG A 102 21.95 14.68 -7.03
N ALA A 103 20.81 14.58 -7.70
CA ALA A 103 19.73 13.67 -7.28
C ALA A 103 20.19 12.20 -7.28
N ALA A 104 20.87 11.76 -8.34
CA ALA A 104 21.44 10.41 -8.41
C ALA A 104 22.42 10.14 -7.26
N ALA A 105 23.31 11.09 -6.95
CA ALA A 105 24.25 10.95 -5.84
C ALA A 105 23.54 10.83 -4.48
N VAL A 106 22.46 11.59 -4.25
CA VAL A 106 21.64 11.49 -3.03
C VAL A 106 20.98 10.12 -2.94
N VAL A 107 20.38 9.64 -4.03
CA VAL A 107 19.73 8.32 -4.07
C VAL A 107 20.74 7.20 -3.84
N THR A 108 21.93 7.26 -4.43
CA THR A 108 23.01 6.28 -4.19
C THR A 108 23.45 6.29 -2.72
N ALA A 109 23.68 7.46 -2.13
CA ALA A 109 24.09 7.57 -0.74
C ALA A 109 23.00 7.07 0.23
N ALA A 110 21.74 7.41 -0.05
CA ALA A 110 20.59 6.91 0.71
C ALA A 110 20.47 5.39 0.58
N GLY A 111 20.63 4.84 -0.63
CA GLY A 111 20.61 3.39 -0.87
C GLY A 111 21.66 2.65 -0.05
N VAL A 112 22.90 3.16 -0.01
CA VAL A 112 23.96 2.58 0.84
C VAL A 112 23.60 2.63 2.32
N ALA A 113 23.13 3.79 2.81
CA ALA A 113 22.76 3.97 4.21
C ALA A 113 21.61 3.07 4.66
N THR A 114 20.76 2.70 3.72
CA THR A 114 19.56 1.90 3.94
C THR A 114 19.70 0.48 3.40
N GLY A 115 20.89 0.03 2.99
CA GLY A 115 21.12 -1.34 2.51
C GLY A 115 20.40 -1.72 1.21
N TRP A 116 19.96 -0.75 0.40
CA TRP A 116 19.46 -1.02 -0.94
C TRP A 116 20.63 -1.27 -1.90
N THR A 117 20.59 -2.42 -2.59
CA THR A 117 21.68 -2.93 -3.44
C THR A 117 21.23 -3.20 -4.88
N GLY A 118 20.04 -2.74 -5.28
CA GLY A 118 19.48 -3.00 -6.60
C GLY A 118 18.36 -4.05 -6.62
N GLN A 119 17.82 -4.44 -5.46
CA GLN A 119 16.64 -5.30 -5.39
C GLN A 119 15.34 -4.54 -5.71
N ASP A 120 14.29 -5.29 -6.04
CA ASP A 120 12.93 -4.78 -6.25
C ASP A 120 12.35 -4.18 -4.97
N VAL A 121 11.42 -3.24 -5.13
CA VAL A 121 10.80 -2.50 -4.03
C VAL A 121 9.28 -2.56 -4.13
N VAL A 122 8.62 -2.50 -2.97
CA VAL A 122 7.17 -2.25 -2.92
C VAL A 122 6.97 -0.75 -2.79
N GLN A 123 6.38 -0.12 -3.79
CA GLN A 123 5.97 1.28 -3.76
C GLN A 123 4.57 1.41 -3.17
N PHE A 124 4.40 2.35 -2.27
CA PHE A 124 3.12 2.91 -1.88
C PHE A 124 3.07 4.35 -2.37
N ALA A 125 2.11 4.67 -3.23
CA ALA A 125 1.95 6.01 -3.78
C ALA A 125 0.56 6.57 -3.49
N PHE A 126 0.51 7.86 -3.19
CA PHE A 126 -0.73 8.63 -3.05
C PHE A 126 -0.89 9.48 -4.31
N PRO A 127 -1.73 9.08 -5.29
CA PRO A 127 -1.84 9.76 -6.57
C PRO A 127 -2.37 11.19 -6.41
N VAL A 128 -1.95 12.09 -7.31
CA VAL A 128 -2.52 13.44 -7.37
C VAL A 128 -3.93 13.38 -7.95
N VAL A 129 -4.89 13.69 -7.09
CA VAL A 129 -6.30 13.89 -7.36
C VAL A 129 -6.46 15.13 -8.26
N GLY A 130 -7.16 14.96 -9.39
CA GLY A 130 -7.33 16.01 -10.41
C GLY A 130 -6.44 15.85 -11.65
N SER A 131 -5.62 14.79 -11.73
CA SER A 131 -4.90 14.41 -12.95
C SER A 131 -5.33 13.01 -13.41
N GLY A 132 -5.73 12.88 -14.69
CA GLY A 132 -6.25 11.60 -15.22
C GLY A 132 -7.66 11.24 -14.72
N ALA A 133 -7.88 9.99 -14.33
CA ALA A 133 -9.19 9.41 -13.98
C ALA A 133 -9.74 9.80 -12.58
N VAL A 134 -8.98 10.55 -11.78
CA VAL A 134 -9.38 10.97 -10.43
C VAL A 134 -9.73 12.46 -10.47
N THR A 135 -10.98 12.82 -10.21
CA THR A 135 -11.51 14.19 -10.37
C THR A 135 -11.08 15.12 -9.23
N ALA A 136 -11.02 16.43 -9.48
CA ALA A 136 -10.64 17.45 -8.48
C ALA A 136 -11.52 17.45 -7.21
N ASP A 137 -12.75 16.93 -7.29
CA ASP A 137 -13.68 16.84 -6.14
C ASP A 137 -13.21 15.88 -5.05
N ALA A 138 -12.42 14.85 -5.39
CA ALA A 138 -11.85 13.95 -4.38
C ALA A 138 -10.85 14.67 -3.46
N ARG A 139 -10.40 15.89 -3.81
CA ARG A 139 -9.55 16.74 -2.95
C ARG A 139 -10.31 17.29 -1.74
N LEU A 140 -11.64 17.42 -1.83
CA LEU A 140 -12.48 17.80 -0.69
C LEU A 140 -12.61 16.68 0.34
N ALA A 141 -12.30 15.45 -0.06
CA ALA A 141 -12.38 14.29 0.79
C ALA A 141 -11.05 13.94 1.49
N THR A 142 -9.94 14.64 1.22
CA THR A 142 -8.64 14.35 1.86
C THR A 142 -8.74 14.32 3.39
N PRO A 143 -7.98 13.47 4.09
CA PRO A 143 -8.09 13.32 5.53
C PRO A 143 -7.92 14.66 6.26
N THR A 144 -8.77 14.90 7.24
CA THR A 144 -8.71 16.03 8.16
C THR A 144 -8.46 15.49 9.56
N ILE A 145 -7.45 16.04 10.24
CA ILE A 145 -7.10 15.70 11.61
C ILE A 145 -7.56 16.84 12.52
N THR A 146 -8.31 16.48 13.55
CA THR A 146 -8.85 17.42 14.54
C THR A 146 -8.44 16.97 15.93
N VAL A 147 -8.09 17.94 16.77
CA VAL A 147 -7.95 17.78 18.22
C VAL A 147 -8.80 18.87 18.86
N ALA A 148 -9.83 18.49 19.60
CA ALA A 148 -10.77 19.47 20.14
C ALA A 148 -10.12 20.33 21.23
N SER A 149 -9.31 19.73 22.10
CA SER A 149 -8.59 20.47 23.12
C SER A 149 -7.28 19.79 23.54
N ILE A 150 -6.33 20.62 23.95
CA ILE A 150 -5.07 20.22 24.57
C ILE A 150 -5.06 20.82 25.97
N THR A 151 -4.91 20.00 27.00
CA THR A 151 -5.00 20.43 28.41
C THR A 151 -3.80 19.95 29.22
N THR A 152 -3.46 20.66 30.30
CA THR A 152 -2.50 20.18 31.31
C THR A 152 -3.12 19.04 32.15
N GLY A 153 -3.11 17.82 31.63
CA GLY A 153 -3.75 16.65 32.25
C GLY A 153 -5.26 16.64 32.05
N HIS A 154 -5.93 15.60 32.54
CA HIS A 154 -7.37 15.43 32.40
C HIS A 154 -8.10 16.53 33.20
N ASN A 155 -8.81 17.42 32.50
CA ASN A 155 -9.51 18.60 33.06
C ASN A 155 -8.62 19.75 33.55
N GLY A 156 -7.37 19.85 33.09
CA GLY A 156 -6.47 20.96 33.42
C GLY A 156 -6.68 22.24 32.60
N ALA A 157 -5.74 23.18 32.71
CA ALA A 157 -5.75 24.42 31.92
C ALA A 157 -5.61 24.11 30.42
N SER A 158 -6.43 24.76 29.60
CA SER A 158 -6.47 24.53 28.16
C SER A 158 -5.46 25.39 27.40
N PHE A 159 -4.72 24.77 26.49
CA PHE A 159 -3.88 25.42 25.48
C PHE A 159 -4.64 25.69 24.17
N GLY A 160 -5.96 25.42 24.13
CA GLY A 160 -6.78 25.48 22.92
C GLY A 160 -6.82 24.13 22.18
N GLY A 161 -7.36 24.14 20.96
CA GLY A 161 -7.41 22.97 20.07
C GLY A 161 -6.54 23.17 18.84
N ILE A 162 -6.19 22.06 18.17
CA ILE A 162 -5.45 22.08 16.90
C ILE A 162 -6.33 21.45 15.82
N VAL A 163 -6.45 22.13 14.68
CA VAL A 163 -7.15 21.59 13.52
C VAL A 163 -6.21 21.64 12.32
N ILE A 164 -5.93 20.47 11.74
CA ILE A 164 -5.24 20.31 10.47
C ILE A 164 -6.29 19.92 9.43
N LYS A 165 -6.77 20.90 8.66
CA LYS A 165 -7.72 20.67 7.57
C LYS A 165 -6.99 20.28 6.31
N ASN A 166 -7.57 19.35 5.56
CA ASN A 166 -7.08 18.96 4.24
C ASN A 166 -5.60 18.55 4.27
N LEU A 167 -5.26 17.56 5.10
CA LEU A 167 -3.92 16.97 5.07
C LEU A 167 -3.73 16.30 3.70
N ASP A 168 -3.03 17.01 2.82
CA ASP A 168 -2.78 16.57 1.46
C ASP A 168 -1.51 15.72 1.40
N LEU A 169 -1.68 14.42 1.21
CA LEU A 169 -0.58 13.46 1.05
C LEU A 169 -0.32 13.14 -0.43
N GLN A 170 -1.03 13.77 -1.35
CA GLN A 170 -0.89 13.51 -2.78
C GLN A 170 0.52 13.81 -3.29
N GLY A 171 0.98 13.03 -4.26
CA GLY A 171 2.34 13.10 -4.77
C GLY A 171 3.38 12.49 -3.84
N THR A 172 3.02 12.13 -2.61
CA THR A 172 3.90 11.39 -1.70
C THR A 172 4.02 9.94 -2.15
N LYS A 173 5.25 9.43 -2.11
CA LYS A 173 5.58 8.03 -2.35
C LYS A 173 6.50 7.56 -1.24
N PHE A 174 6.30 6.34 -0.77
CA PHE A 174 7.28 5.65 0.08
C PHE A 174 7.51 4.24 -0.44
N TRP A 175 8.69 3.70 -0.15
CA TRP A 175 9.15 2.42 -0.67
C TRP A 175 9.64 1.54 0.47
N ILE A 176 9.34 0.24 0.38
CA ILE A 176 9.80 -0.78 1.34
C ILE A 176 10.55 -1.87 0.55
N TYR A 177 11.64 -2.38 1.10
CA TYR A 177 12.39 -3.51 0.55
C TYR A 177 13.02 -4.34 1.65
N GLY A 178 13.29 -5.61 1.35
CA GLY A 178 14.00 -6.52 2.25
C GLY A 178 15.50 -6.21 2.26
N HIS A 179 16.10 -6.35 3.44
CA HIS A 179 17.56 -6.35 3.62
C HIS A 179 18.08 -7.79 3.62
N LYS A 180 19.37 -7.98 3.35
CA LYS A 180 20.09 -9.23 3.62
C LYS A 180 21.05 -9.03 4.77
#